data_AF-D9VYV9-F1
#
_entry.id   AF-D9VYV9-F1
#
_cell.length_a   1.000
_cell.length_b   1.000
_cell.length_c   1.000
_cell.angle_alpha   90.00
_cell.angle_beta   90.00
_cell.angle_gamma   90.00
#
_symmetry.space_group_name_H-M   'P 1'
#
loop_
_entity.id
_entity.type
_entity.pdbx_description
1 polymer ?
#
loop_
_entity_poly.entity_id
_entity_poly.type
_entity_poly.pdbx_seq_one_letter_code
_entity_poly.pdbx_strand_id
1 'polypeptide(L)' 'MTGPEHYLQAEEYLQESFNMASGSDMERYYLTAAQVHATLALAAATAFAPHRLGVNRAEWKAWQAAAWTPEDMS' A
#
# COMPACT_ATOMS: atom_id res chain seq x y z
N MET A 1 -8.53 -7.58 -2.99
CA MET A 1 -8.00 -6.25 -2.65
C MET A 1 -7.54 -5.56 -3.92
N THR A 2 -7.70 -4.25 -4.00
CA THR A 2 -7.12 -3.41 -5.07
C THR A 2 -5.68 -3.00 -4.73
N GLY A 3 -4.94 -2.44 -5.69
CA GLY A 3 -3.60 -1.90 -5.43
C GLY A 3 -3.54 -0.91 -4.25
N PRO A 4 -4.42 0.10 -4.20
CA PRO A 4 -4.54 1.03 -3.06
C PRO A 4 -4.86 0.33 -1.73
N GLU A 5 -5.73 -0.69 -1.73
CA GLU A 5 -6.04 -1.45 -0.52
C GLU A 5 -4.83 -2.25 -0.03
N HIS A 6 -4.03 -2.81 -0.95
CA HIS A 6 -2.77 -3.44 -0.60
C HIS A 6 -1.76 -2.44 -0.02
N TYR A 7 -1.72 -1.21 -0.52
CA TYR A 7 -0.87 -0.16 0.05
C TYR A 7 -1.26 0.16 1.50
N LEU A 8 -2.52 0.46 1.76
CA LEU A 8 -3.00 0.79 3.12
C LEU A 8 -2.77 -0.37 4.10
N GLN A 9 -3.05 -1.60 3.69
CA GLN A 9 -2.82 -2.76 4.54
C GLN A 9 -1.33 -2.98 4.84
N ALA A 10 -0.44 -2.62 3.91
CA ALA A 10 1.00 -2.69 4.15
C ALA A 10 1.43 -1.67 5.22
N GLU A 11 0.90 -0.45 5.19
CA GLU A 11 1.16 0.57 6.21
C GLU A 11 0.61 0.15 7.58
N GLU A 12 -0.61 -0.39 7.63
CA GLU A 12 -1.20 -0.92 8.87
C GLU A 12 -0.34 -2.04 9.46
N TYR A 13 0.07 -3.03 8.67
CA TYR A 13 0.93 -4.11 9.18
C TYR A 13 2.32 -3.62 9.57
N LEU A 14 2.88 -2.64 8.87
CA LEU A 14 4.14 -2.02 9.28
C LEU A 14 3.98 -1.31 10.63
N GLN A 15 2.89 -0.57 10.83
CA GLN A 15 2.57 0.09 12.09
C GLN A 15 2.40 -0.92 13.23
N GLU A 16 1.67 -2.02 13.00
CA GLU A 16 1.49 -3.08 14.00
C GLU A 16 2.80 -3.77 14.36
N SER A 17 3.73 -3.91 13.41
CA SER A 17 5.05 -4.49 13.70
C SER A 17 5.82 -3.71 14.75
N PHE A 18 5.69 -2.37 14.78
CA PHE A 18 6.33 -1.52 15.80
C PHE A 18 5.75 -1.70 17.20
N ASN A 19 4.53 -2.21 17.32
CA ASN A 19 3.89 -2.51 18.60
C ASN A 19 4.29 -3.88 19.16
N MET A 20 4.97 -4.71 18.36
CA MET A 20 5.39 -6.05 18.75
C MET A 20 6.75 -6.06 19.45
N ALA A 21 7.00 -7.09 20.25
CA ALA A 21 8.32 -7.31 20.81
C ALA A 21 9.33 -7.63 19.69
N SER A 22 10.47 -6.93 19.69
CA SER A 22 11.48 -7.14 18.66
C SER A 22 12.04 -8.56 18.66
N GLY A 23 12.19 -9.14 17.49
CA GLY A 23 12.54 -10.54 17.24
C GLY A 23 11.39 -11.53 17.44
N SER A 24 10.20 -11.10 17.86
CA SER A 24 9.07 -12.02 18.04
C SER A 24 8.56 -12.58 16.72
N ASP A 25 7.88 -13.73 16.79
CA ASP A 25 7.26 -14.33 15.61
C ASP A 25 6.13 -13.44 15.07
N MET A 26 5.44 -12.69 15.94
CA MET A 26 4.40 -11.74 15.55
C MET A 26 4.97 -10.53 14.81
N GLU A 27 6.08 -9.94 15.29
CA GLU A 27 6.78 -8.87 14.56
C GLU A 27 7.18 -9.35 13.16
N ARG A 28 7.78 -10.54 13.07
CA ARG A 28 8.20 -11.13 11.79
C ARG A 28 7.02 -11.42 10.86
N TYR A 29 5.89 -11.89 11.40
CA TYR A 29 4.66 -12.08 10.65
C TYR A 29 4.18 -10.76 10.04
N TYR A 30 4.04 -9.70 10.85
CA TYR A 30 3.56 -8.41 10.38
C TYR A 30 4.51 -7.77 9.37
N LEU A 31 5.82 -7.84 9.58
CA LEU A 31 6.81 -7.36 8.61
C LEU A 31 6.72 -8.11 7.28
N THR A 32 6.58 -9.44 7.32
CA THR A 32 6.45 -10.25 6.10
C THR A 32 5.14 -9.94 5.38
N ALA A 33 4.04 -9.81 6.11
CA ALA A 33 2.75 -9.45 5.54
C ALA A 33 2.80 -8.05 4.90
N ALA A 34 3.38 -7.06 5.58
CA ALA A 34 3.59 -5.72 5.05
C ALA A 34 4.39 -5.74 3.72
N GLN A 35 5.48 -6.51 3.68
CA GLN A 35 6.31 -6.65 2.47
C GLN A 35 5.54 -7.27 1.28
N VAL A 36 4.73 -8.30 1.54
CA VAL A 36 3.90 -8.94 0.50
C VAL A 36 2.89 -7.94 -0.05
N HIS A 37 2.18 -7.25 0.83
CA HIS A 37 1.17 -6.26 0.45
C HIS A 37 1.79 -5.07 -0.31
N ALA A 38 2.94 -4.55 0.14
CA ALA A 38 3.67 -3.50 -0.57
C ALA A 38 4.10 -3.93 -1.98
N THR A 39 4.54 -5.18 -2.15
CA THR A 39 4.93 -5.72 -3.46
C THR A 39 3.73 -5.83 -4.39
N LEU A 40 2.58 -6.30 -3.90
CA LEU A 40 1.34 -6.38 -4.68
C LEU A 40 0.82 -4.98 -5.05
N ALA A 41 0.90 -4.02 -4.14
CA ALA A 41 0.58 -2.62 -4.41
C ALA A 41 1.47 -2.04 -5.52
N LEU A 42 2.79 -2.28 -5.45
CA LEU A 42 3.75 -1.86 -6.49
C LEU A 42 3.44 -2.51 -7.84
N ALA A 43 3.16 -3.81 -7.87
CA ALA A 43 2.78 -4.51 -9.09
C ALA A 43 1.49 -3.93 -9.71
N ALA A 44 0.49 -3.60 -8.89
CA ALA A 44 -0.73 -2.95 -9.36
C ALA A 44 -0.47 -1.52 -9.89
N ALA A 45 0.32 -0.71 -9.17
CA ALA A 45 0.66 0.65 -9.58
C ALA A 45 1.46 0.67 -10.90
N THR A 46 2.35 -0.30 -11.10
CA THR A 46 3.13 -0.42 -12.34
C THR A 46 2.33 -1.00 -13.51
N ALA A 47 1.36 -1.87 -13.23
CA ALA A 47 0.41 -2.36 -14.23
C ALA A 47 -0.59 -1.27 -14.66
N PHE A 48 -0.91 -0.33 -13.76
CA PHE A 48 -1.71 0.84 -14.05
C PHE A 48 -0.96 1.76 -15.05
N ALA A 49 -1.25 1.61 -16.34
CA ALA A 49 -0.67 2.42 -17.42
C ALA A 49 -1.61 3.58 -17.80
N PRO A 50 -1.47 4.79 -17.22
CA PRO A 50 -2.43 5.89 -17.40
C PRO A 50 -2.56 6.40 -18.85
N HIS A 51 -1.60 6.07 -19.73
CA HIS A 51 -1.52 6.65 -21.08
C HIS A 51 -2.08 5.80 -22.22
N ARG A 52 -2.45 4.53 -22.02
CA ARG A 52 -2.81 3.66 -23.17
C ARG A 52 -4.31 3.50 -23.43
N LEU A 53 -5.16 3.59 -22.42
CA LEU A 53 -6.60 3.36 -22.57
C LEU A 53 -7.34 4.14 -21.47
N GLY A 54 -7.59 5.44 -21.70
CA GLY A 54 -8.43 6.32 -20.87
C GLY A 54 -8.42 6.02 -19.38
N VAL A 55 -7.58 6.73 -18.61
CA VAL A 55 -7.44 6.64 -17.15
C VAL A 55 -8.74 6.19 -16.48
N ASN A 56 -8.73 4.99 -15.90
CA ASN A 56 -9.81 4.54 -15.04
C ASN A 56 -9.86 5.49 -13.83
N ARG A 57 -10.70 6.54 -13.93
CA ARG A 57 -10.73 7.65 -12.96
C ARG A 57 -11.07 7.17 -11.55
N ALA A 58 -11.79 6.06 -11.42
CA ALA A 58 -12.11 5.48 -10.12
C ALA A 58 -10.84 4.90 -9.46
N GLU A 59 -10.05 4.14 -10.22
CA GLU A 59 -8.79 3.57 -9.73
C GLU A 59 -7.75 4.66 -9.45
N TRP A 60 -7.66 5.69 -10.29
CA TRP A 60 -6.82 6.86 -10.03
C TRP A 60 -7.22 7.58 -8.72
N LYS A 61 -8.52 7.82 -8.50
CA LYS A 61 -9.00 8.41 -7.25
C LYS A 61 -8.71 7.55 -6.03
N ALA A 62 -8.79 6.23 -6.15
CA ALA A 62 -8.46 5.32 -5.07
C ALA A 62 -6.98 5.39 -4.70
N TRP A 63 -6.09 5.46 -5.70
CA TRP A 63 -4.66 5.70 -5.45
C TRP A 63 -4.40 7.08 -4.81
N GLN A 64 -5.07 8.14 -5.28
CA GLN A 64 -4.97 9.44 -4.62
C GLN A 64 -5.43 9.37 -3.15
N ALA A 65 -6.56 8.71 -2.86
CA ALA A 65 -7.03 8.63 -1.49
C ALA A 65 -6.10 7.82 -0.56
N ALA A 66 -5.41 6.80 -1.10
CA ALA A 66 -4.54 5.94 -0.32
C ALA A 66 -3.14 6.51 -0.09
N ALA A 67 -2.55 7.16 -1.11
CA ALA A 67 -1.13 7.53 -1.09
C ALA A 67 -0.88 9.04 -0.92
N TRP A 68 -1.92 9.87 -0.92
CA TRP A 68 -1.77 11.34 -0.82
C TRP A 68 -1.85 11.77 0.64
N THR A 69 -0.76 12.35 1.17
CA THR A 69 -0.74 12.87 2.55
C THR A 69 -1.06 14.37 2.59
N PRO A 70 -1.45 14.93 3.75
CA PRO A 70 -1.65 16.38 3.92
C PRO A 70 -0.44 17.24 3.54
N GLU A 71 0.78 16.69 3.61
CA GLU A 71 2.01 17.38 3.24
C GLU A 71 2.16 17.57 1.72
N ASP A 72 1.53 16.72 0.92
CA ASP A 72 1.53 16.82 -0.54
C ASP A 72 0.59 17.93 -1.08
N MET A 73 -0.04 18.72 -0.21
CA MET A 73 -0.98 19.80 -0.56
C MET A 73 -0.40 21.22 -0.41
N SER A 74 0.82 21.38 0.11
CA SER A 74 1.51 22.68 0.29
C SER A 74 2.44 23.02 -0.87
#